data_AF-A0AAD5S2D2-F1
#
_entry.id   AF-A0AAD5S2D2-F1
#
_cell.length_a   1.000
_cell.length_b   1.000
_cell.length_c   1.000
_cell.angle_alpha   90.00
_cell.angle_beta   90.00
_cell.angle_gamma   90.00
#
_symmetry.space_group_name_H-M   'P 1'
#
loop_
_entity.id
_entity.type
_entity.pdbx_description
1 polymer ?
#
loop_
_entity_poly.entity_id
_entity_poly.type
_entity_poly.pdbx_seq_one_letter_code
_entity_poly.pdbx_strand_id
1 'polypeptide(L)'
;MTTDPHADRFIPNPWLHETIPTTPPSALPLTDRTRIEAAISRNASQILRSGPNGTSDIYHGSAGLAFMFWKLANGGTDPLLGVGAEKTRCEDVAKGLAREALEGNEAEGGKHVGFICTSSGPLALGAILFPDRRSQYLAQLKAISQRALSSSEWSEVLYGRAGFLYTLLFLS
;
A
#
# COMPACT_ATOMS: atom_id res chain seq x y z
N MET A 1 3.32 -37.00 23.73
CA MET A 1 2.87 -36.23 22.55
C MET A 1 2.46 -34.85 23.04
N THR A 2 3.28 -33.84 22.78
CA THR A 2 2.98 -32.45 23.13
C THR A 2 2.19 -31.82 21.98
N THR A 3 0.92 -31.53 22.20
CA THR A 3 0.09 -30.76 21.27
C THR A 3 0.62 -29.32 21.22
N ASP A 4 0.95 -28.83 20.02
CA ASP A 4 1.34 -27.43 19.83
C ASP A 4 0.19 -26.51 20.27
N PRO A 5 0.38 -25.66 21.29
CA PRO A 5 -0.66 -24.77 21.82
C PRO A 5 -1.08 -23.68 20.82
N HIS A 6 -0.49 -23.62 19.63
CA HIS A 6 -0.83 -22.68 18.58
C HIS A 6 -1.43 -23.32 17.33
N ALA A 7 -1.73 -24.63 17.35
CA ALA A 7 -2.34 -25.33 16.21
C ALA A 7 -3.64 -24.65 15.74
N ASP A 8 -4.42 -24.07 16.66
CA ASP A 8 -5.69 -23.39 16.36
C ASP A 8 -5.53 -22.05 15.62
N ARG A 9 -4.30 -21.53 15.49
CA ARG A 9 -4.02 -20.29 14.74
C ARG A 9 -3.88 -20.55 13.24
N PHE A 10 -3.82 -21.81 12.81
CA PHE A 10 -3.53 -22.17 11.43
C PHE A 10 -4.70 -22.91 10.79
N ILE A 11 -4.99 -22.56 9.54
CA ILE A 11 -5.87 -23.35 8.68
C ILE A 11 -5.01 -24.48 8.10
N PRO A 12 -5.42 -25.76 8.21
CA PRO A 12 -4.67 -26.86 7.61
C PRO A 12 -4.41 -26.59 6.12
N ASN A 13 -3.15 -26.70 5.70
CA ASN A 13 -2.76 -26.44 4.31
C ASN A 13 -3.17 -27.63 3.43
N PRO A 14 -4.19 -27.50 2.55
CA PRO A 14 -4.63 -28.62 1.71
C PRO A 14 -3.62 -28.98 0.61
N TRP A 15 -2.62 -28.11 0.36
CA TRP A 15 -1.62 -28.26 -0.69
C TRP A 15 -0.27 -28.80 -0.17
N LEU A 16 -0.16 -29.15 1.12
CA LEU A 16 1.10 -29.57 1.74
C LEU A 16 1.74 -30.81 1.10
N HIS A 17 0.94 -31.61 0.39
CA HIS A 17 1.37 -32.86 -0.25
C HIS A 17 1.43 -32.80 -1.78
N GLU A 18 1.12 -31.64 -2.38
CA GLU A 18 1.25 -31.49 -3.82
C GLU A 18 2.73 -31.34 -4.20
N THR A 19 3.18 -32.12 -5.18
CA THR A 19 4.52 -31.99 -5.75
C THR A 19 4.59 -30.67 -6.51
N ILE A 20 5.06 -29.62 -5.85
CA ILE A 20 5.29 -28.32 -6.49
C ILE A 20 6.37 -28.51 -7.56
N PRO A 21 6.12 -28.12 -8.83
CA PRO A 21 7.12 -28.20 -9.88
C PRO A 21 8.41 -27.49 -9.45
N THR A 22 9.55 -28.16 -9.58
CA THR A 22 10.87 -27.61 -9.21
C THR A 22 11.28 -26.44 -10.11
N THR A 23 10.66 -26.30 -11.27
CA THR A 23 10.81 -25.16 -12.17
C THR A 23 9.45 -24.49 -12.33
N PRO A 24 9.22 -23.31 -11.74
CA PRO A 24 8.00 -22.57 -11.99
C PRO A 24 7.95 -22.15 -13.46
N PRO A 25 6.76 -22.09 -14.08
CA PRO A 25 6.63 -21.57 -15.42
C PRO A 25 7.07 -20.10 -15.46
N SER A 26 7.67 -19.67 -16.58
CA SER A 26 8.13 -18.29 -16.78
C SER A 26 6.98 -17.27 -16.82
N ALA A 27 5.73 -17.74 -16.99
CA ALA A 27 4.51 -16.96 -16.92
C ALA A 27 3.38 -17.78 -16.31
N LEU A 28 2.41 -17.11 -15.69
CA LEU A 28 1.18 -17.74 -15.22
C LEU A 28 0.36 -18.26 -16.41
N PRO A 29 -0.23 -19.47 -16.33
CA PRO A 29 -1.18 -19.94 -17.32
C PRO A 29 -2.31 -18.92 -17.53
N LEU A 30 -2.76 -18.77 -18.78
CA LEU A 30 -3.80 -17.78 -19.12
C LEU A 30 -5.07 -17.96 -18.29
N THR A 31 -5.48 -19.20 -18.02
CA THR A 31 -6.65 -19.51 -17.18
C THR A 31 -6.50 -19.00 -15.76
N ASP A 32 -5.32 -19.16 -15.15
CA ASP A 32 -5.07 -18.69 -13.78
C ASP A 32 -4.94 -17.18 -13.73
N ARG A 33 -4.28 -16.59 -14.72
CA ARG A 33 -4.21 -15.14 -14.89
C ARG A 33 -5.61 -14.53 -14.95
N THR A 34 -6.50 -15.03 -15.82
CA THR A 34 -7.88 -14.54 -15.93
C THR A 34 -8.65 -14.69 -14.63
N ARG A 35 -8.47 -15.80 -13.88
CA ARG A 35 -9.11 -16.01 -12.58
C ARG A 35 -8.62 -14.99 -11.54
N ILE A 36 -7.32 -14.72 -11.51
CA ILE A 36 -6.71 -13.74 -10.61
C ILE A 36 -7.20 -12.33 -10.96
N GLU A 37 -7.20 -11.94 -12.24
CA GLU A 37 -7.70 -10.64 -12.71
C GLU A 37 -9.18 -10.44 -12.33
N ALA A 38 -10.03 -11.45 -12.53
CA ALA A 38 -11.43 -11.39 -12.11
C ALA A 38 -11.62 -11.29 -10.59
N ALA A 39 -10.74 -11.92 -9.80
CA ALA A 39 -10.75 -11.78 -8.34
C ALA A 39 -10.31 -10.37 -7.92
N ILE A 40 -9.26 -9.82 -8.54
CA ILE A 40 -8.78 -8.45 -8.30
C ILE A 40 -9.89 -7.44 -8.59
N SER A 41 -10.54 -7.48 -9.76
CA SER A 41 -11.63 -6.55 -10.11
C SER A 41 -12.79 -6.59 -9.11
N ARG A 42 -13.21 -7.81 -8.71
CA ARG A 42 -14.29 -8.00 -7.74
C ARG A 42 -13.94 -7.42 -6.37
N ASN A 43 -12.75 -7.73 -5.87
CA ASN A 43 -12.30 -7.32 -4.54
C ASN A 43 -11.99 -5.82 -4.50
N ALA A 44 -11.37 -5.25 -5.53
CA ALA A 44 -11.13 -3.81 -5.64
C ALA A 44 -12.44 -3.02 -5.58
N SER A 45 -13.47 -3.49 -6.30
CA SER A 45 -14.81 -2.88 -6.27
C SER A 45 -15.45 -2.97 -4.89
N GLN A 46 -15.27 -4.10 -4.19
CA GLN A 46 -15.78 -4.27 -2.83
C GLN A 46 -15.06 -3.36 -1.83
N ILE A 47 -13.74 -3.27 -1.90
CA ILE A 47 -12.93 -2.39 -1.05
C ILE A 47 -13.34 -0.93 -1.24
N LEU A 48 -13.52 -0.48 -2.49
CA LEU A 48 -13.94 0.88 -2.78
C LEU A 48 -15.31 1.22 -2.18
N ARG A 49 -16.24 0.26 -2.19
CA ARG A 49 -17.56 0.42 -1.55
C ARG A 49 -17.49 0.49 -0.03
N SER A 50 -16.56 -0.22 0.60
CA SER A 50 -16.36 -0.16 2.04
C SER A 50 -15.75 1.18 2.49
N GLY A 51 -14.96 1.81 1.61
CA GLY A 51 -14.29 3.07 1.88
C GLY A 51 -13.14 2.96 2.90
N PRO A 52 -12.38 4.05 3.10
CA PRO A 52 -11.36 4.14 4.15
C PRO A 52 -11.98 4.24 5.55
N ASN A 53 -11.23 3.84 6.57
CA ASN A 53 -11.67 3.85 7.97
C ASN A 53 -11.49 5.22 8.68
N GLY A 54 -11.26 6.31 7.92
CA GLY A 54 -11.04 7.66 8.44
C GLY A 54 -9.60 7.97 8.88
N THR A 55 -8.66 7.03 8.78
CA THR A 55 -7.23 7.26 9.02
C THR A 55 -6.48 7.59 7.74
N SER A 56 -5.32 8.26 7.84
CA SER A 56 -4.58 8.76 6.67
C SER A 56 -3.37 7.92 6.26
N ASP A 57 -2.87 7.02 7.11
CA ASP A 57 -1.61 6.30 6.87
C ASP A 57 -1.71 5.16 5.82
N ILE A 58 -0.57 4.52 5.53
CA ILE A 58 -0.47 3.41 4.58
C ILE A 58 -0.97 2.09 5.19
N TYR A 59 -0.81 1.90 6.51
CA TYR A 59 -1.09 0.64 7.18
C TYR A 59 -2.57 0.28 7.16
N HIS A 60 -3.43 1.23 7.49
CA HIS A 60 -4.88 1.00 7.54
C HIS A 60 -5.71 2.16 6.97
N GLY A 61 -5.07 3.22 6.48
CA GLY A 61 -5.73 4.44 6.04
C GLY A 61 -5.97 4.59 4.55
N SER A 62 -6.49 5.76 4.20
CA SER A 62 -6.78 6.17 2.82
C SER A 62 -5.52 6.19 1.94
N ALA A 63 -4.33 6.49 2.48
CA ALA A 63 -3.10 6.38 1.70
C ALA A 63 -2.76 4.93 1.33
N GLY A 64 -3.06 3.95 2.19
CA GLY A 64 -2.87 2.54 1.88
C GLY A 64 -3.73 2.09 0.70
N LEU A 65 -5.00 2.50 0.70
CA LEU A 65 -5.90 2.27 -0.43
C LEU A 65 -5.44 3.01 -1.68
N ALA A 66 -5.01 4.27 -1.55
CA ALA A 66 -4.47 5.05 -2.67
C ALA A 66 -3.24 4.37 -3.29
N PHE A 67 -2.34 3.85 -2.46
CA PHE A 67 -1.15 3.12 -2.89
C PHE A 67 -1.52 1.85 -3.66
N MET A 68 -2.49 1.07 -3.15
CA MET A 68 -3.01 -0.11 -3.82
C MET A 68 -3.59 0.24 -5.21
N PHE A 69 -4.47 1.23 -5.29
CA PHE A 69 -5.10 1.62 -6.56
C PHE A 69 -4.09 2.22 -7.55
N TRP A 70 -3.10 2.98 -7.08
CA TRP A 70 -2.00 3.45 -7.92
C TRP A 70 -1.20 2.27 -8.49
N LYS A 71 -0.89 1.24 -7.68
CA LYS A 71 -0.22 0.02 -8.18
C LYS A 71 -1.06 -0.72 -9.21
N LEU A 72 -2.37 -0.86 -8.99
CA LEU A 72 -3.28 -1.48 -9.95
C LEU A 72 -3.30 -0.72 -11.29
N ALA A 73 -3.36 0.63 -11.24
CA ALA A 73 -3.32 1.46 -12.45
C ALA A 73 -2.03 1.27 -13.26
N ASN A 74 -0.90 1.00 -12.59
CA ASN A 74 0.40 0.81 -13.24
C ASN A 74 0.71 -0.68 -13.56
N GLY A 75 -0.19 -1.61 -13.23
CA GLY A 75 0.01 -3.05 -13.40
C GLY A 75 -0.27 -3.58 -14.82
N GLY A 76 -0.60 -2.72 -15.78
CA GLY A 76 -0.84 -3.07 -17.18
C GLY A 76 -2.29 -3.42 -17.54
N THR A 77 -3.17 -3.59 -16.55
CA THR A 77 -4.62 -3.74 -16.72
C THR A 77 -5.33 -2.99 -15.60
N ASP A 78 -6.19 -2.04 -15.93
CA ASP A 78 -6.99 -1.32 -14.92
C ASP A 78 -8.23 -2.15 -14.58
N PRO A 79 -8.31 -2.73 -13.38
CA PRO A 79 -9.39 -3.66 -13.01
C PRO A 79 -10.74 -2.98 -12.80
N LEU A 80 -10.79 -1.64 -12.74
CA LEU A 80 -12.03 -0.87 -12.62
C LEU A 80 -12.57 -0.43 -13.99
N LEU A 81 -11.76 -0.47 -15.06
CA LEU A 81 -12.24 -0.24 -16.42
C LEU A 81 -13.28 -1.31 -16.79
N GLY A 82 -14.57 -0.94 -16.76
CA GLY A 82 -15.70 -1.80 -17.13
C GLY A 82 -16.58 -2.26 -15.98
N VAL A 83 -16.34 -1.82 -14.74
CA VAL A 83 -17.23 -2.08 -13.60
C VAL A 83 -18.18 -0.89 -13.42
N GLY A 84 -19.43 -1.02 -13.90
CA GLY A 84 -20.48 0.00 -13.74
C GLY A 84 -20.61 0.99 -14.92
N ALA A 85 -21.58 1.90 -14.84
CA ALA A 85 -21.88 2.88 -15.89
C ALA A 85 -20.86 4.05 -15.95
N GLU A 86 -20.09 4.26 -14.88
CA GLU A 86 -19.04 5.27 -14.81
C GLU A 86 -17.68 4.59 -15.02
N LYS A 87 -16.91 5.08 -16.01
CA LYS A 87 -15.54 4.62 -16.30
C LYS A 87 -14.56 5.16 -15.27
N THR A 88 -14.72 4.77 -14.01
CA THR A 88 -13.82 5.19 -12.94
C THR A 88 -12.49 4.45 -13.08
N ARG A 89 -11.40 5.18 -13.29
CA ARG A 89 -10.06 4.59 -13.43
C ARG A 89 -9.42 4.42 -12.06
N CYS A 90 -8.62 3.38 -11.88
CA CYS A 90 -7.84 3.19 -10.64
C CYS A 90 -6.95 4.40 -10.32
N GLU A 91 -6.44 5.09 -11.35
CA GLU A 91 -5.63 6.30 -11.17
C GLU A 91 -6.41 7.45 -10.52
N ASP A 92 -7.66 7.65 -10.94
CA ASP A 92 -8.51 8.73 -10.41
C ASP A 92 -8.91 8.43 -8.96
N VAL A 93 -9.23 7.16 -8.66
CA VAL A 93 -9.49 6.68 -7.30
C VAL A 93 -8.26 6.89 -6.41
N ALA A 94 -7.07 6.52 -6.90
CA ALA A 94 -5.83 6.71 -6.17
C ALA A 94 -5.57 8.18 -5.83
N LYS A 95 -5.79 9.09 -6.79
CA LYS A 95 -5.66 10.53 -6.54
C LYS A 95 -6.71 11.06 -5.56
N GLY A 96 -7.95 10.58 -5.62
CA GLY A 96 -8.99 10.95 -4.66
C GLY A 96 -8.60 10.58 -3.22
N LEU A 97 -8.25 9.31 -3.01
CA LEU A 97 -7.85 8.78 -1.72
C LEU A 97 -6.54 9.38 -1.19
N ALA A 98 -5.57 9.63 -2.07
CA ALA A 98 -4.32 10.28 -1.67
C ALA A 98 -4.56 11.73 -1.24
N ARG A 99 -5.50 12.44 -1.87
CA ARG A 99 -5.87 13.79 -1.45
C ARG A 99 -6.52 13.76 -0.07
N GLU A 100 -7.47 12.86 0.15
CA GLU A 100 -8.09 12.64 1.46
C GLU A 100 -7.03 12.34 2.52
N ALA A 101 -6.08 11.43 2.23
CA ALA A 101 -4.99 11.11 3.13
C ALA A 101 -4.12 12.34 3.46
N LEU A 102 -3.79 13.16 2.47
CA LEU A 102 -2.95 14.34 2.65
C LEU A 102 -3.67 15.48 3.39
N GLU A 103 -4.99 15.58 3.26
CA GLU A 103 -5.82 16.54 3.99
C GLU A 103 -6.08 16.10 5.43
N GLY A 104 -6.31 14.80 5.66
CA GLY A 104 -6.47 14.20 6.99
C GLY A 104 -5.14 13.97 7.73
N ASN A 105 -4.01 14.12 7.05
CA ASN A 105 -2.68 14.16 7.66
C ASN A 105 -2.48 15.53 8.31
N GLU A 106 -3.25 15.80 9.37
CA GLU A 106 -2.85 16.82 10.34
C GLU A 106 -1.44 16.47 10.77
N ALA A 107 -0.56 17.47 10.73
CA ALA A 107 0.86 17.32 11.01
C ALA A 107 1.05 16.59 12.34
N GLU A 108 1.18 15.26 12.30
CA GLU A 108 1.56 14.48 13.46
C GLU A 108 2.98 14.94 13.80
N GLY A 109 3.05 15.85 14.75
CA GLY A 109 4.24 16.26 15.48
C GLY A 109 4.78 15.12 16.34
N GLY A 110 4.75 13.90 15.81
CA GLY A 110 5.21 12.69 16.45
C GLY A 110 6.71 12.47 16.24
N LYS A 111 7.30 11.70 17.15
CA LYS A 111 8.67 11.20 17.06
C LYS A 111 8.89 10.23 15.89
N HIS A 112 7.81 9.71 15.29
CA HIS A 112 7.84 8.66 14.28
C HIS A 112 8.04 9.23 12.87
N VAL A 113 8.70 8.44 12.04
CA VAL A 113 9.14 8.82 10.68
C VAL A 113 8.87 7.75 9.63
N GLY A 114 8.38 6.56 10.00
CA GLY A 114 8.24 5.41 9.11
C GLY A 114 7.23 5.59 7.96
N PHE A 115 7.46 4.91 6.83
CA PHE A 115 6.55 4.99 5.67
C PHE A 115 5.13 4.51 5.97
N ILE A 116 5.02 3.45 6.78
CA ILE A 116 3.78 2.66 6.87
C ILE A 116 2.75 3.34 7.78
N CYS A 117 3.16 3.76 8.98
CA CYS A 117 2.24 4.27 10.00
C CYS A 117 2.41 5.77 10.29
N THR A 118 3.03 6.55 9.38
CA THR A 118 3.25 7.99 9.61
C THR A 118 3.01 8.81 8.35
N SER A 119 3.11 10.14 8.50
CA SER A 119 2.99 11.10 7.41
C SER A 119 3.97 10.90 6.25
N SER A 120 5.09 10.20 6.45
CA SER A 120 6.08 9.93 5.38
C SER A 120 5.48 9.18 4.19
N GLY A 121 4.63 8.19 4.42
CA GLY A 121 3.99 7.41 3.36
C GLY A 121 3.06 8.24 2.47
N PRO A 122 2.03 8.89 3.04
CA PRO A 122 1.14 9.78 2.31
C PRO A 122 1.88 10.87 1.55
N LEU A 123 2.90 11.50 2.16
CA LEU A 123 3.70 12.54 1.50
C LEU A 123 4.47 12.00 0.29
N ALA A 124 5.11 10.83 0.41
CA ALA A 124 5.84 10.23 -0.69
C ALA A 124 4.91 9.78 -1.82
N LEU A 125 3.76 9.20 -1.49
CA LEU A 125 2.73 8.88 -2.49
C LEU A 125 2.20 10.14 -3.19
N GLY A 126 1.95 11.20 -2.43
CA GLY A 126 1.54 12.50 -2.95
C GLY A 126 2.56 13.12 -3.91
N ALA A 127 3.86 12.99 -3.61
CA ALA A 127 4.94 13.46 -4.48
C ALA A 127 4.97 12.77 -5.86
N ILE A 128 4.46 11.55 -5.95
CA ILE A 128 4.31 10.80 -7.21
C ILE A 128 3.00 11.19 -7.91
N LEU A 129 1.88 11.21 -7.17
CA LEU A 129 0.55 11.39 -7.75
C LEU A 129 0.20 12.83 -8.12
N PHE A 130 0.86 13.83 -7.51
CA PHE A 130 0.59 15.24 -7.73
C PHE A 130 1.87 16.01 -8.09
N PRO A 131 2.31 15.94 -9.37
CA PRO A 131 3.54 16.58 -9.84
C PRO A 131 3.63 18.08 -9.50
N ASP A 132 2.51 18.80 -9.60
CA ASP A 132 2.44 20.24 -9.33
C ASP A 132 2.72 20.61 -7.87
N ARG A 133 2.55 19.67 -6.94
CA ARG A 133 2.80 19.84 -5.50
C ARG A 133 4.00 19.03 -5.01
N ARG A 134 4.73 18.37 -5.91
CA ARG A 134 5.84 17.48 -5.57
C ARG A 134 6.90 18.18 -4.71
N SER A 135 7.29 19.39 -5.07
CA SER A 135 8.30 20.17 -4.33
C SER A 135 7.88 20.43 -2.88
N GLN A 136 6.59 20.71 -2.64
CA GLN A 136 6.03 20.90 -1.30
C GLN A 136 6.12 19.61 -0.47
N TYR A 137 5.75 18.46 -1.03
CA TYR A 137 5.82 17.19 -0.30
C TYR A 137 7.26 16.76 -0.03
N LEU A 138 8.17 16.95 -0.98
CA LEU A 138 9.60 16.69 -0.79
C LEU A 138 10.22 17.60 0.28
N ALA A 139 9.80 18.86 0.36
CA ALA A 139 10.25 19.78 1.42
C ALA A 139 9.81 19.29 2.81
N GLN A 140 8.58 18.78 2.94
CA GLN A 140 8.10 18.20 4.20
C GLN A 140 8.88 16.92 4.56
N LEU A 141 9.10 16.02 3.60
CA LEU A 141 9.92 14.81 3.80
C LEU A 141 11.35 15.15 4.21
N LYS A 142 11.94 16.22 3.67
CA LYS A 142 13.27 16.71 4.08
C LYS A 142 13.26 17.22 5.52
N ALA A 143 12.18 17.79 6.01
CA ALA A 143 12.05 18.14 7.43
C ALA A 143 11.95 16.87 8.31
N ILE A 144 11.23 15.84 7.84
CA ILE A 144 11.16 14.53 8.51
C ILE A 144 12.54 13.86 8.55
N SER A 145 13.34 13.98 7.49
CA SER A 145 14.66 13.34 7.45
C SER A 145 15.59 13.84 8.56
N GLN A 146 15.48 15.10 8.95
CA GLN A 146 16.27 15.63 10.08
C GLN A 146 15.93 14.91 11.39
N ARG A 147 14.63 14.63 11.63
CA ARG A 147 14.18 13.84 12.78
C ARG A 147 14.67 12.39 12.70
N ALA A 148 14.62 11.79 11.50
CA ALA A 148 15.11 10.44 11.29
C ALA A 148 16.62 10.33 11.57
N LEU A 149 17.41 11.38 11.33
CA LEU A 149 18.84 11.41 11.64
C LEU A 149 19.14 11.70 13.12
N SER A 150 18.30 12.52 13.78
CA SER A 150 18.54 12.94 15.16
C SER A 150 18.01 11.97 16.21
N SER A 151 17.05 11.10 15.87
CA SER A 151 16.46 10.14 16.80
C SER A 151 17.11 8.76 16.70
N SER A 152 17.53 8.20 17.84
CA SER A 152 18.00 6.81 17.95
C SER A 152 16.94 5.84 18.48
N GLU A 153 15.75 6.35 18.84
CA GLU A 153 14.73 5.59 19.59
C GLU A 153 14.08 4.49 18.74
N TRP A 154 13.84 4.75 17.45
CA TRP A 154 13.08 3.86 16.56
C TRP A 154 13.85 3.54 15.28
N SER A 155 14.26 2.28 15.11
CA SER A 155 15.00 1.82 13.93
C SER A 155 14.24 0.81 13.07
N GLU A 156 13.02 0.46 13.46
CA GLU A 156 12.19 -0.54 12.76
C GLU A 156 11.39 0.07 11.59
N VAL A 157 10.51 -0.73 10.98
CA VAL A 157 9.88 -0.45 9.68
C VAL A 157 8.59 0.37 9.79
N LEU A 158 7.79 0.17 10.83
CA LEU A 158 6.46 0.77 10.95
C LEU A 158 6.53 2.27 11.27
N TYR A 159 7.38 2.64 12.21
CA TYR A 159 7.51 3.98 12.80
C TYR A 159 8.93 4.54 12.71
N GLY A 160 9.93 3.69 12.54
CA GLY A 160 11.34 4.03 12.63
C GLY A 160 12.07 4.37 11.33
N ARG A 161 13.39 4.49 11.46
CA ARG A 161 14.31 4.89 10.38
C ARG A 161 14.36 3.90 9.22
N ALA A 162 14.16 2.60 9.44
CA ALA A 162 14.08 1.65 8.33
C ALA A 162 12.84 1.91 7.47
N GLY A 163 11.71 2.26 8.10
CA GLY A 163 10.52 2.74 7.39
C GLY A 163 10.76 4.03 6.63
N PHE A 164 11.50 4.98 7.23
CA PHE A 164 11.85 6.21 6.51
C PHE A 164 12.81 5.95 5.33
N LEU A 165 13.77 5.04 5.48
CA LEU A 165 14.64 4.61 4.38
C LEU A 165 13.81 4.03 3.22
N TYR A 166 12.80 3.22 3.51
CA TYR A 166 11.86 2.74 2.49
C TYR A 166 11.14 3.90 1.79
N THR A 167 10.78 4.97 2.52
CA THR A 167 10.19 6.19 1.91
C THR A 167 11.11 6.80 0.85
N LEU A 168 12.43 6.85 1.11
CA LEU A 168 13.41 7.37 0.17
C LEU A 168 13.58 6.46 -1.04
N LEU A 169 13.67 5.14 -0.83
CA LEU A 169 13.76 4.14 -1.91
C LEU A 169 12.50 4.08 -2.77
N PHE A 170 11.34 4.40 -2.19
CA PHE A 170 10.09 4.46 -2.92
C PHE A 170 10.05 5.65 -3.91
N LEU A 171 10.80 6.72 -3.62
CA LEU A 171 10.85 7.95 -4.43
C LEU A 171 11.99 7.98 -5.46
N SER A 172 12.96 7.06 -5.36
CA SER A 172 14.10 6.95 -6.27
C SER A 172 13.71 6.29 -7.59
#